data_AF-A0A937Z7R6-F1
#
_entry.id   AF-A0A937Z7R6-F1
#
_cell.length_a   1.000
_cell.length_b   1.000
_cell.length_c   1.000
_cell.angle_alpha   90.00
_cell.angle_beta   90.00
_cell.angle_gamma   90.00
#
_symmetry.space_group_name_H-M   'P 1'
#
loop_
_entity.id
_entity.type
_entity.pdbx_description
1 polymer ?
#
loop_
_entity_poly.entity_id
_entity_poly.type
_entity_poly.pdbx_seq_one_letter_code
_entity_poly.pdbx_strand_id
1 'polypeptide(L)'
;MSLYALQKLIRDVNRDDKMRASYFAAPADFAKGYELTEAERSALLALDLTRLYALGVHGLLLRPFSILHKVSEPDYLTKIRESA
;
A
#
# COMPACT_ATOMS: atom_id res chain seq x y z
N MET A 1 4.38 -16.27 -4.64
CA MET A 1 3.88 -15.27 -3.65
C MET A 1 2.54 -14.75 -4.13
N SER A 2 1.62 -14.36 -3.24
CA SER A 2 0.26 -13.97 -3.63
C SER A 2 0.00 -12.50 -3.34
N LEU A 3 -0.57 -11.81 -4.34
CA LEU A 3 -1.15 -10.46 -4.25
C LEU A 3 -2.06 -10.29 -3.01
N TYR A 4 -2.63 -11.38 -2.50
CA TYR A 4 -3.41 -11.38 -1.27
C TYR A 4 -2.62 -10.86 -0.06
N ALA A 5 -1.34 -11.21 0.10
CA ALA A 5 -0.55 -10.76 1.26
C ALA A 5 -0.37 -9.23 1.27
N LEU A 6 -0.05 -8.64 0.11
CA LEU A 6 0.04 -7.19 -0.06
C LEU A 6 -1.31 -6.50 0.20
N GLN A 7 -2.39 -7.01 -0.39
CA GLN A 7 -3.72 -6.44 -0.18
C GLN A 7 -4.19 -6.56 1.28
N LYS A 8 -3.88 -7.67 1.95
CA LYS A 8 -4.18 -7.88 3.37
C LYS A 8 -3.43 -6.87 4.22
N LEU A 9 -2.13 -6.64 3.96
CA LEU A 9 -1.34 -5.62 4.66
C LEU A 9 -1.99 -4.24 4.54
N ILE A 10 -2.30 -3.82 3.31
CA ILE A 10 -2.91 -2.51 3.07
C ILE A 10 -4.27 -2.40 3.77
N ARG A 11 -5.09 -3.47 3.72
CA ARG A 11 -6.37 -3.54 4.45
C ARG A 11 -6.17 -3.39 5.96
N ASP A 12 -5.16 -4.06 6.52
CA ASP A 12 -4.84 -4.03 7.95
C ASP A 12 -4.50 -2.60 8.40
N VAL A 13 -3.61 -1.92 7.67
CA VAL A 13 -3.25 -0.51 7.91
C VAL A 13 -4.46 0.42 7.74
N ASN A 14 -5.32 0.14 6.77
CA ASN A 14 -6.52 0.94 6.54
C ASN A 14 -7.57 0.80 7.65
N ARG A 15 -7.67 -0.37 8.30
CA ARG A 15 -8.81 -0.68 9.19
C ARG A 15 -8.50 -0.75 10.67
N ASP A 16 -7.30 -1.15 11.07
CA ASP A 16 -6.95 -1.35 12.47
C ASP A 16 -5.98 -0.25 12.92
N ASP A 17 -6.39 0.57 13.88
CA ASP A 17 -5.59 1.70 14.36
C ASP A 17 -4.29 1.27 15.03
N LYS A 18 -4.24 0.09 15.68
CA LYS A 18 -3.01 -0.44 16.27
C LYS A 18 -2.04 -0.88 15.19
N MET A 19 -2.54 -1.58 14.17
CA MET A 19 -1.72 -1.98 13.02
C MET A 19 -1.23 -0.76 12.23
N ARG A 20 -2.10 0.25 12.06
CA ARG A 20 -1.74 1.53 11.45
C ARG A 20 -0.62 2.23 12.21
N ALA A 21 -0.74 2.34 13.54
CA ALA A 21 0.29 2.94 14.37
C ALA A 21 1.63 2.20 14.24
N SER A 22 1.60 0.87 14.30
CA SER A 22 2.80 0.03 14.11
C SER A 22 3.42 0.20 12.72
N TYR A 23 2.60 0.26 11.67
CA TYR A 23 3.08 0.49 10.30
C TYR A 23 3.78 1.84 10.18
N PHE A 24 3.18 2.94 10.66
CA PHE A 24 3.81 4.25 10.57
C PHE A 24 5.03 4.42 11.48
N ALA A 25 5.13 3.65 12.58
CA ALA A 25 6.31 3.65 13.43
C ALA A 25 7.52 2.96 12.76
N ALA A 26 7.29 1.83 12.07
CA ALA A 26 8.35 1.06 11.41
C ALA A 26 7.82 0.28 10.18
N PRO A 27 7.64 0.92 9.01
CA PRO A 27 7.02 0.28 7.84
C PRO A 27 7.76 -0.96 7.36
N ALA A 28 9.10 -0.91 7.34
CA ALA A 28 9.95 -2.02 6.88
C ALA A 28 9.85 -3.25 7.79
N ASP A 29 9.80 -3.04 9.11
CA ASP A 29 9.66 -4.12 10.08
C ASP A 29 8.25 -4.68 10.10
N PHE A 30 7.22 -3.82 10.03
CA PHE A 30 5.83 -4.25 9.90
C PHE A 30 5.62 -5.15 8.68
N ALA A 31 6.19 -4.77 7.53
CA ALA A 31 6.11 -5.54 6.30
C ALA A 31 6.81 -6.91 6.37
N LYS A 32 7.68 -7.18 7.36
CA LYS A 32 8.27 -8.53 7.56
C LYS A 32 7.24 -9.54 8.05
N GLY A 33 6.14 -9.10 8.65
CA GLY A 33 5.03 -9.95 9.07
C GLY A 33 4.16 -10.48 7.92
N TYR A 34 4.45 -10.08 6.68
CA TYR A 34 3.70 -10.46 5.49
C TYR A 34 4.65 -11.09 4.46
N GLU A 35 4.16 -12.13 3.79
CA GLU A 35 4.86 -12.78 2.69
C GLU A 35 4.79 -11.92 1.43
N LEU A 36 5.62 -10.88 1.38
CA LEU A 36 5.79 -9.99 0.23
C LEU A 36 7.03 -10.35 -0.58
N THR A 37 6.92 -10.28 -1.90
CA THR A 37 8.08 -10.23 -2.80
C THR A 37 8.87 -8.94 -2.56
N GLU A 38 10.11 -8.91 -3.04
CA GLU A 38 10.93 -7.71 -3.00
C GLU A 38 10.28 -6.54 -3.78
N ALA A 39 9.64 -6.83 -4.92
CA ALA A 39 8.94 -5.83 -5.71
C ALA A 39 7.73 -5.23 -4.98
N GLU A 40 6.91 -6.06 -4.33
CA GLU A 40 5.76 -5.61 -3.53
C GLU A 40 6.22 -4.80 -2.31
N ARG A 41 7.26 -5.27 -1.61
CA ARG A 41 7.83 -4.58 -0.45
C ARG A 41 8.41 -3.22 -0.85
N SER A 42 9.15 -3.16 -1.96
CA SER A 42 9.76 -1.91 -2.44
C SER A 42 8.69 -0.90 -2.84
N ALA A 43 7.65 -1.33 -3.58
CA ALA A 43 6.54 -0.47 -3.97
C ALA A 43 5.76 0.06 -2.75
N LEU A 44 5.53 -0.78 -1.74
CA LEU A 44 4.88 -0.39 -0.50
C LEU A 44 5.69 0.64 0.28
N LEU A 45 6.99 0.39 0.46
CA LEU A 45 7.88 1.27 1.25
C LEU A 45 8.14 2.62 0.57
N ALA A 46 8.17 2.64 -0.77
CA ALA A 46 8.31 3.87 -1.54
C ALA A 46 6.99 4.63 -1.73
N LEU A 47 5.85 4.08 -1.28
CA LEU A 47 4.51 4.57 -1.61
C LEU A 47 4.31 4.75 -3.13
N ASP A 48 4.81 3.78 -3.90
CA ASP A 48 4.67 3.81 -5.36
C ASP A 48 3.27 3.33 -5.76
N LEU A 49 2.30 4.24 -5.73
CA LEU A 49 0.90 3.94 -6.03
C LEU A 49 0.70 3.40 -7.45
N THR A 50 1.49 3.90 -8.41
CA THR A 50 1.51 3.43 -9.80
C THR A 50 1.91 1.96 -9.85
N ARG A 51 3.02 1.61 -9.17
CA ARG A 51 3.50 0.23 -9.10
C ARG A 51 2.58 -0.67 -8.31
N LEU A 52 2.04 -0.21 -7.18
CA LEU A 52 1.10 -0.99 -6.37
C LEU A 52 -0.18 -1.32 -7.17
N TYR A 53 -0.69 -0.39 -7.96
CA TYR A 53 -1.82 -0.65 -8.85
C TYR A 53 -1.46 -1.63 -9.98
N ALA A 54 -0.30 -1.43 -10.63
CA ALA A 54 0.19 -2.35 -11.67
C ALA A 54 0.46 -3.78 -11.15
N LEU A 55 0.80 -3.92 -9.85
CA LEU A 55 0.91 -5.21 -9.17
C LEU A 55 -0.45 -5.87 -8.87
N GLY A 56 -1.56 -5.17 -9.08
CA GLY A 56 -2.92 -5.67 -8.94
C GLY A 56 -3.62 -5.29 -7.63
N VAL A 57 -3.06 -4.37 -6.82
CA VAL A 57 -3.76 -3.90 -5.62
C VAL A 57 -5.02 -3.15 -6.00
N HIS A 58 -6.15 -3.56 -5.43
CA HIS A 58 -7.45 -2.98 -5.76
C HIS A 58 -7.55 -1.49 -5.37
N GLY A 59 -8.15 -0.66 -6.21
CA GLY A 59 -8.30 0.79 -5.99
C GLY A 59 -9.03 1.17 -4.69
N LEU A 60 -9.99 0.35 -4.24
CA LEU A 60 -10.69 0.54 -2.95
C LEU A 60 -9.79 0.34 -1.72
N LEU A 61 -8.65 -0.35 -1.88
CA LEU A 61 -7.61 -0.44 -0.84
C LEU A 61 -6.60 0.69 -0.96
N LEU A 62 -6.21 1.05 -2.20
CA LEU A 62 -5.22 2.09 -2.44
C LEU A 62 -5.71 3.50 -2.10
N ARG A 63 -6.99 3.81 -2.30
CA ARG A 63 -7.50 5.15 -2.02
C ARG A 63 -7.47 5.51 -0.52
N PRO A 64 -8.00 4.69 0.41
CA PRO A 64 -7.86 4.97 1.84
C PRO A 64 -6.40 5.00 2.29
N PHE A 65 -5.57 4.11 1.74
CA PHE A 65 -4.15 4.06 2.07
C PHE A 65 -3.43 5.35 1.65
N SER A 66 -3.69 5.84 0.44
CA SER A 66 -3.09 7.10 -0.03
C SER A 66 -3.53 8.31 0.81
N ILE A 67 -4.76 8.33 1.33
CA ILE A 67 -5.24 9.34 2.27
C ILE A 67 -4.46 9.29 3.59
N LEU A 68 -4.18 8.11 4.14
CA LEU A 68 -3.34 7.97 5.34
C LEU A 68 -1.93 8.53 5.14
N HIS A 69 -1.41 8.45 3.90
CA HIS A 69 -0.15 9.07 3.49
C HIS A 69 -0.26 10.52 3.00
N LYS A 70 -1.42 11.16 3.19
CA LYS A 70 -1.68 12.56 2.82
C LYS A 70 -1.55 12.86 1.32
N VAL A 71 -1.78 11.86 0.47
CA VAL A 71 -1.81 12.04 -0.98
C VAL A 71 -3.14 12.66 -1.38
N SER A 72 -3.08 13.76 -2.15
CA SER A 72 -4.27 14.45 -2.65
C SER A 72 -5.05 13.59 -3.65
N GLU A 73 -6.35 13.88 -3.85
CA GLU A 73 -7.14 13.16 -4.85
C GLU A 73 -6.60 13.31 -6.28
N PRO A 74 -6.24 14.53 -6.75
CA PRO A 74 -5.67 14.68 -8.08
C PRO A 74 -4.38 13.87 -8.26
N ASP A 75 -3.47 13.89 -7.27
CA ASP A 75 -2.21 13.14 -7.35
C ASP A 75 -2.44 11.63 -7.39
N TYR A 76 -3.39 11.14 -6.58
CA TYR A 76 -3.78 9.74 -6.61
C TYR A 76 -4.32 9.34 -8.00
N LEU A 77 -5.24 10.11 -8.56
CA LEU A 77 -5.82 9.82 -9.88
C LEU A 77 -4.77 9.86 -10.99
N THR A 78 -3.83 10.81 -10.95
CA THR A 78 -2.71 10.88 -11.88
C THR A 78 -1.87 9.61 -11.82
N LYS A 79 -1.42 9.21 -10.61
CA LYS A 79 -0.59 8.01 -10.43
C LYS A 79 -1.25 6.73 -10.90
N ILE A 80 -2.56 6.57 -10.65
CA ILE A 80 -3.31 5.39 -11.11
C ILE A 80 -3.51 5.40 -12.62
N ARG A 81 -3.70 6.57 -13.25
CA ARG A 81 -3.81 6.67 -14.72
C ARG A 81 -2.51 6.36 -15.44
N GLU A 82 -1.36 6.70 -14.85
CA GLU A 82 -0.03 6.39 -15.40
C GLU A 82 0.29 4.89 -15.37
N SER A 83 -0.45 4.09 -14.60
CA SER A 83 -0.28 2.63 -14.53
C SER A 83 -1.14 1.85 -15.53
N ALA A 84 -2.06 2.52 -16.24
CA ALA A 84 -2.95 1.94 -17.25
C ALA A 84 -2.30 1.94 -18.65
#